data_AF-A0A5Q4EQH7-F1
#
_entry.id   AF-A0A5Q4EQH7-F1
#
_cell.length_a   1.000
_cell.length_b   1.000
_cell.length_c   1.000
_cell.angle_alpha   90.00
_cell.angle_beta   90.00
_cell.angle_gamma   90.00
#
_symmetry.space_group_name_H-M   'P 1'
#
loop_
_entity.id
_entity.type
_entity.pdbx_description
1 polymer ?
#
loop_
_entity_poly.entity_id
_entity_poly.type
_entity_poly.pdbx_seq_one_letter_code
_entity_poly.pdbx_strand_id
1 'polypeptide(L)'
;MHIAAIATGLVAGSTALAGFSTINPPAAGELGHLDILNGLYGGSFTQDGVNFINGGAGGDINALRIDDFGVGADKLNLVNGAPGLADDQIWDDGIAAANARAVYAGDSQSFGYFLGESGGTYEELFSVSGAGFGVSGSAVVDFEGATWRWGRGGNAFGPHSSLASENTGGRDHMVTYKITGLVGEIAVWLLFWEDRDLGAPQSDFDYNDLVVEIRAIPTPMAAGLGLLGLGGLVGMRRRPMN
;
A
#
# COMPACT_ATOMS: atom_id res chain seq x y z
N MET A 1 -52.54 9.70 35.32
CA MET A 1 -51.11 9.78 35.67
C MET A 1 -50.41 8.65 34.93
N HIS A 2 -49.80 8.93 33.77
CA HIS A 2 -49.14 7.93 32.94
C HIS A 2 -47.63 8.07 33.09
N ILE A 3 -46.96 7.00 33.53
CA ILE A 3 -45.51 6.91 33.68
C ILE A 3 -44.98 6.27 32.39
N ALA A 4 -44.20 7.02 31.61
CA ALA A 4 -43.48 6.52 30.45
C ALA A 4 -42.11 6.00 30.90
N ALA A 5 -41.87 4.70 30.72
CA ALA A 5 -40.59 4.06 30.97
C ALA A 5 -39.71 4.19 29.72
N ILE A 6 -38.61 4.96 29.84
CA ILE A 6 -37.57 5.04 28.81
C ILE A 6 -36.63 3.87 29.02
N ALA A 7 -36.68 2.89 28.10
CA ALA A 7 -35.73 1.78 28.07
C ALA A 7 -34.46 2.24 27.35
N THR A 8 -33.38 2.43 28.11
CA THR A 8 -32.06 2.73 27.56
C THR A 8 -31.40 1.42 27.12
N GLY A 9 -31.38 1.17 25.81
CA GLY A 9 -30.68 0.01 25.24
C GLY A 9 -29.17 0.21 25.29
N LEU A 10 -28.47 -0.67 25.99
CA LEU A 10 -27.01 -0.81 25.89
C LEU A 10 -26.68 -1.44 24.54
N VAL A 11 -26.06 -0.67 23.64
CA VAL A 11 -25.48 -1.20 22.41
C VAL A 11 -24.10 -1.74 22.75
N ALA A 12 -23.92 -3.06 22.68
CA ALA A 12 -22.61 -3.67 22.76
C ALA A 12 -21.84 -3.34 21.48
N GLY A 13 -20.79 -2.51 21.58
CA GLY A 13 -19.89 -2.23 20.46
C GLY A 13 -19.07 -3.48 20.14
N SER A 14 -19.20 -4.00 18.92
CA SER A 14 -18.25 -4.98 18.39
C SER A 14 -16.89 -4.31 18.23
N THR A 15 -15.86 -4.83 18.87
CA THR A 15 -14.47 -4.46 18.55
C THR A 15 -14.18 -5.00 17.15
N ALA A 16 -13.91 -4.13 16.19
CA ALA A 16 -13.36 -4.55 14.91
C ALA A 16 -12.00 -5.21 15.19
N LEU A 17 -11.81 -6.43 14.73
CA LEU A 17 -10.51 -7.08 14.77
C LEU A 17 -9.75 -6.67 13.51
N ALA A 18 -8.57 -6.11 13.71
CA ALA A 18 -7.52 -6.02 12.70
C ALA A 18 -7.34 -7.37 11.99
N GLY A 19 -7.15 -7.38 10.68
CA GLY A 19 -6.97 -8.63 9.97
C GLY A 19 -6.26 -8.52 8.62
N PHE A 20 -5.84 -9.69 8.15
CA PHE A 20 -5.20 -9.89 6.86
C PHE A 20 -6.04 -10.85 6.02
N SER A 21 -6.19 -10.55 4.75
CA SER A 21 -6.65 -11.41 3.68
C SER A 21 -5.76 -12.65 3.60
N THR A 22 -6.40 -13.80 3.37
CA THR A 22 -5.68 -15.06 3.20
C THR A 22 -5.05 -15.09 1.81
N ILE A 23 -3.74 -15.33 1.75
CA ILE A 23 -2.99 -15.51 0.50
C ILE A 23 -2.85 -17.01 0.24
N ASN A 24 -3.33 -17.46 -0.91
CA ASN A 24 -3.19 -18.84 -1.36
C ASN A 24 -1.83 -19.06 -2.06
N PRO A 25 -1.39 -20.32 -2.18
CA PRO A 25 -0.23 -20.63 -3.01
C PRO A 25 -0.47 -20.23 -4.47
N PRO A 26 0.57 -19.77 -5.18
CA PRO A 26 0.42 -19.34 -6.57
C PRO A 26 0.05 -20.50 -7.48
N ALA A 27 -0.61 -20.20 -8.61
CA ALA A 27 -0.89 -21.23 -9.60
C ALA A 27 0.40 -21.77 -10.23
N ALA A 28 0.29 -22.93 -10.89
CA ALA A 28 1.44 -23.59 -11.47
C ALA A 28 2.05 -22.74 -12.62
N GLY A 29 3.29 -22.29 -12.42
CA GLY A 29 4.02 -21.46 -13.39
C GLY A 29 4.11 -19.98 -13.01
N GLU A 30 3.42 -19.58 -11.95
CA GLU A 30 3.46 -18.22 -11.40
C GLU A 30 4.38 -18.17 -10.18
N LEU A 31 4.73 -16.95 -9.77
CA LEU A 31 5.56 -16.73 -8.59
C LEU A 31 4.72 -16.24 -7.43
N GLY A 32 4.99 -16.78 -6.24
CA GLY A 32 4.37 -16.27 -5.01
C GLY A 32 5.06 -14.98 -4.55
N HIS A 33 4.45 -14.31 -3.57
CA HIS A 33 4.97 -13.08 -2.97
C HIS A 33 6.44 -13.17 -2.56
N LEU A 34 6.85 -14.29 -1.94
CA LEU A 34 8.22 -14.53 -1.50
C LEU A 34 9.21 -14.50 -2.68
N ASP A 35 8.90 -15.21 -3.76
CA ASP A 35 9.76 -15.29 -4.94
C ASP A 35 9.79 -13.95 -5.70
N ILE A 36 8.67 -13.24 -5.71
CA ILE A 36 8.59 -11.87 -6.26
C ILE A 36 9.49 -10.93 -5.47
N LEU A 37 9.44 -10.94 -4.13
CA LEU A 37 10.32 -10.13 -3.29
C LEU A 37 11.80 -10.45 -3.51
N ASN A 38 12.15 -11.74 -3.58
CA ASN A 38 13.51 -12.19 -3.91
C ASN A 38 13.95 -11.68 -5.29
N GLY A 39 13.05 -11.69 -6.29
CA GLY A 39 13.34 -11.17 -7.62
C GLY A 39 13.53 -9.65 -7.67
N LEU A 40 12.73 -8.90 -6.93
CA LEU A 40 12.75 -7.43 -6.95
C LEU A 40 13.88 -6.82 -6.15
N TYR A 41 14.13 -7.34 -4.95
CA TYR A 41 15.08 -6.76 -3.99
C TYR A 41 16.34 -7.62 -3.79
N GLY A 42 16.40 -8.79 -4.43
CA GLY A 42 17.50 -9.74 -4.26
C GLY A 42 17.49 -10.41 -2.89
N GLY A 43 18.54 -11.19 -2.63
CA GLY A 43 18.77 -11.82 -1.33
C GLY A 43 18.03 -13.14 -1.13
N SER A 44 17.67 -13.43 0.12
CA SER A 44 17.01 -14.67 0.53
C SER A 44 16.00 -14.35 1.62
N PHE A 45 14.87 -13.79 1.19
CA PHE A 45 13.74 -13.57 2.07
C PHE A 45 13.29 -14.89 2.70
N THR A 46 12.85 -14.80 3.96
CA THR A 46 12.16 -15.85 4.67
C THR A 46 10.86 -15.29 5.22
N GLN A 47 9.79 -16.09 5.18
CA GLN A 47 8.52 -15.71 5.77
C GLN A 47 8.61 -15.74 7.31
N ASP A 48 8.17 -14.66 7.94
CA ASP A 48 8.02 -14.53 9.39
C ASP A 48 6.60 -14.06 9.72
N GLY A 49 5.73 -15.03 10.03
CA GLY A 49 4.30 -14.80 10.13
C GLY A 49 3.71 -14.31 8.80
N VAL A 50 3.16 -13.09 8.80
CA VAL A 50 2.64 -12.42 7.60
C VAL A 50 3.68 -11.52 6.90
N ASN A 51 4.87 -11.38 7.47
CA ASN A 51 5.95 -10.55 6.94
C ASN A 51 6.98 -11.39 6.17
N PHE A 52 7.87 -10.71 5.44
CA PHE A 52 9.05 -11.33 4.85
C PHE A 52 10.32 -10.55 5.23
N ILE A 53 11.33 -11.27 5.70
CA ILE A 53 12.58 -10.72 6.25
C ILE A 53 13.75 -11.22 5.41
N ASN A 54 14.61 -10.34 4.92
CA ASN A 54 15.79 -10.71 4.11
C ASN A 54 17.07 -10.70 4.96
N GLY A 55 17.78 -11.82 5.07
CA GLY A 55 19.11 -11.86 5.73
C GLY A 55 19.10 -12.16 7.24
N GLY A 56 18.00 -12.70 7.79
CA GLY A 56 17.90 -13.11 9.20
C GLY A 56 17.48 -11.99 10.15
N ALA A 57 17.67 -12.18 11.47
CA ALA A 57 17.11 -11.34 12.55
C ALA A 57 17.65 -9.88 12.66
N GLY A 58 18.25 -9.36 11.60
CA GLY A 58 18.66 -7.95 11.46
C GLY A 58 18.59 -7.46 10.02
N GLY A 59 17.71 -8.08 9.22
CA GLY A 59 17.70 -8.01 7.77
C GLY A 59 17.81 -6.62 7.17
N ASP A 60 18.62 -6.50 6.11
CA ASP A 60 18.88 -5.25 5.40
C ASP A 60 17.63 -4.74 4.67
N ILE A 61 16.71 -5.63 4.27
CA ILE A 61 15.45 -5.26 3.62
C ILE A 61 14.31 -6.14 4.16
N ASN A 62 13.21 -5.52 4.60
CA ASN A 62 12.04 -6.25 5.11
C ASN A 62 10.78 -5.78 4.41
N ALA A 63 9.87 -6.72 4.11
CA ALA A 63 8.51 -6.45 3.65
C ALA A 63 7.55 -6.69 4.82
N LEU A 64 7.06 -5.60 5.41
CA LEU A 64 6.17 -5.62 6.55
C LEU A 64 4.73 -5.49 6.07
N ARG A 65 3.89 -6.47 6.37
CA ARG A 65 2.50 -6.50 5.94
C ARG A 65 1.69 -5.40 6.62
N ILE A 66 0.84 -4.72 5.85
CA ILE A 66 -0.16 -3.78 6.35
C ILE A 66 -1.48 -4.53 6.53
N ASP A 67 -2.20 -4.19 7.59
CA ASP A 67 -3.53 -4.73 7.87
C ASP A 67 -4.51 -4.32 6.76
N ASP A 68 -5.38 -5.24 6.37
CA ASP A 68 -6.32 -4.98 5.26
C ASP A 68 -7.64 -4.40 5.78
N PHE A 69 -7.91 -4.52 7.08
CA PHE A 69 -9.08 -3.94 7.72
C PHE A 69 -8.93 -3.89 9.23
N GLY A 70 -9.71 -3.01 9.88
CA GLY A 70 -9.98 -3.09 11.32
C GLY A 70 -8.89 -2.52 12.22
N VAL A 71 -7.92 -1.80 11.64
CA VAL A 71 -6.88 -1.06 12.36
C VAL A 71 -7.08 0.44 12.18
N GLY A 72 -7.22 1.14 13.30
CA GLY A 72 -7.40 2.59 13.29
C GLY A 72 -8.75 3.01 12.69
N ALA A 73 -9.10 4.28 12.87
CA ALA A 73 -10.14 4.94 12.06
C ALA A 73 -9.49 5.88 11.03
N ASP A 74 -8.17 5.78 10.88
CA ASP A 74 -7.33 6.72 10.17
C ASP A 74 -6.87 6.13 8.85
N LYS A 75 -6.41 7.02 7.96
CA LYS A 75 -5.97 6.70 6.60
C LYS A 75 -4.50 6.33 6.62
N LEU A 76 -4.08 5.44 5.73
CA LEU A 76 -2.67 5.12 5.57
C LEU A 76 -1.95 6.24 4.84
N ASN A 77 -1.19 7.04 5.59
CA ASN A 77 -0.40 8.10 5.00
C ASN A 77 0.73 7.55 4.13
N LEU A 78 0.85 8.06 2.91
CA LEU A 78 1.84 7.59 1.93
C LEU A 78 3.29 7.74 2.42
N VAL A 79 3.58 8.78 3.20
CA VAL A 79 4.95 9.16 3.58
C VAL A 79 5.34 8.57 4.93
N ASN A 80 4.45 8.63 5.92
CA ASN A 80 4.76 8.28 7.31
C ASN A 80 3.95 7.09 7.85
N GLY A 81 3.07 6.49 7.04
CA GLY A 81 2.29 5.32 7.41
C GLY A 81 3.17 4.14 7.83
N ALA A 82 2.64 3.26 8.67
CA ALA A 82 3.34 2.08 9.16
C ALA A 82 2.34 0.98 9.58
N PRO A 83 2.78 -0.30 9.64
CA PRO A 83 1.96 -1.38 10.15
C PRO A 83 1.36 -1.06 11.53
N GLY A 84 0.10 -1.43 11.74
CA GLY A 84 -0.62 -1.20 13.01
C GLY A 84 -1.10 0.23 13.26
N LEU A 85 -0.90 1.18 12.34
CA LEU A 85 -1.42 2.55 12.46
C LEU A 85 -2.76 2.76 11.74
N ALA A 86 -2.89 2.17 10.55
CA ALA A 86 -4.06 2.24 9.69
C ALA A 86 -4.10 0.97 8.82
N ASP A 87 -5.27 0.64 8.28
CA ASP A 87 -5.38 -0.37 7.22
C ASP A 87 -5.08 0.21 5.83
N ASP A 88 -4.88 -0.65 4.83
CA ASP A 88 -4.50 -0.25 3.47
C ASP A 88 -5.68 0.11 2.56
N GLN A 89 -6.88 0.26 3.13
CA GLN A 89 -8.11 0.50 2.38
C GLN A 89 -8.19 1.92 1.83
N ILE A 90 -7.68 2.91 2.57
CA ILE A 90 -7.77 4.35 2.26
C ILE A 90 -6.44 5.03 2.57
N TRP A 91 -5.99 5.87 1.65
CA TRP A 91 -4.67 6.51 1.70
C TRP A 91 -4.79 8.04 1.74
N ASP A 92 -3.78 8.71 2.31
CA ASP A 92 -3.69 10.17 2.29
C ASP A 92 -2.27 10.74 2.10
N ASP A 93 -2.28 12.00 1.63
CA ASP A 93 -1.16 12.91 1.40
C ASP A 93 0.02 12.44 0.49
N GLY A 94 0.86 13.39 0.08
CA GLY A 94 2.14 13.14 -0.56
C GLY A 94 2.10 12.88 -2.07
N ILE A 95 3.29 12.69 -2.64
CA ILE A 95 3.50 12.49 -4.08
C ILE A 95 3.96 11.05 -4.29
N ALA A 96 3.26 10.29 -5.13
CA ALA A 96 3.55 8.89 -5.41
C ALA A 96 4.21 8.71 -6.78
N ALA A 97 5.35 8.03 -6.82
CA ALA A 97 5.87 7.38 -8.03
C ALA A 97 5.45 5.91 -8.04
N ALA A 98 4.56 5.55 -8.97
CA ALA A 98 4.07 4.19 -9.13
C ALA A 98 4.74 3.51 -10.32
N ASN A 99 5.18 2.26 -10.14
CA ASN A 99 5.83 1.46 -11.18
C ASN A 99 5.32 0.02 -11.15
N ALA A 100 4.89 -0.51 -12.30
CA ALA A 100 4.63 -1.93 -12.45
C ALA A 100 5.96 -2.71 -12.26
N ARG A 101 5.91 -3.76 -11.46
CA ARG A 101 7.09 -4.58 -11.10
C ARG A 101 6.96 -6.03 -11.53
N ALA A 102 5.75 -6.58 -11.48
CA ALA A 102 5.44 -7.88 -12.05
C ALA A 102 3.97 -7.99 -12.45
N VAL A 103 3.67 -8.90 -13.38
CA VAL A 103 2.31 -9.31 -13.75
C VAL A 103 2.33 -10.81 -14.02
N TYR A 104 1.47 -11.56 -13.33
CA TYR A 104 1.26 -12.99 -13.58
C TYR A 104 -0.14 -13.31 -14.11
N ALA A 105 -1.01 -12.29 -14.17
CA ALA A 105 -2.32 -12.40 -14.76
C ALA A 105 -2.29 -12.77 -16.25
N GLY A 106 -3.29 -13.54 -16.67
CA GLY A 106 -3.56 -13.76 -18.10
C GLY A 106 -4.29 -12.59 -18.78
N ASP A 107 -5.01 -11.78 -18.00
CA ASP A 107 -5.83 -10.67 -18.48
C ASP A 107 -5.04 -9.35 -18.54
N SER A 108 -5.52 -8.39 -19.34
CA SER A 108 -4.91 -7.05 -19.39
C SER A 108 -5.06 -6.31 -18.07
N GLN A 109 -4.01 -5.58 -17.69
CA GLN A 109 -3.93 -4.87 -16.40
C GLN A 109 -3.71 -3.37 -16.62
N SER A 110 -4.33 -2.55 -15.78
CA SER A 110 -3.97 -1.14 -15.60
C SER A 110 -3.95 -0.78 -14.13
N PHE A 111 -3.25 0.29 -13.78
CA PHE A 111 -3.15 0.80 -12.42
C PHE A 111 -3.58 2.25 -12.36
N GLY A 112 -4.24 2.61 -11.28
CA GLY A 112 -4.87 3.91 -11.11
C GLY A 112 -5.33 4.14 -9.68
N TYR A 113 -6.32 5.01 -9.52
CA TYR A 113 -6.86 5.36 -8.21
C TYR A 113 -8.32 5.82 -8.30
N PHE A 114 -8.95 5.93 -7.15
CA PHE A 114 -10.24 6.58 -6.94
C PHE A 114 -10.05 7.72 -5.95
N LEU A 115 -10.50 8.93 -6.27
CA LEU A 115 -10.47 10.05 -5.32
C LEU A 115 -11.51 9.86 -4.21
N GLY A 116 -11.14 10.32 -3.01
CA GLY A 116 -11.98 10.28 -1.82
C GLY A 116 -11.96 8.93 -1.09
N GLU A 117 -12.69 8.89 0.02
CA GLU A 117 -12.83 7.72 0.90
C GLU A 117 -13.86 6.71 0.38
N SER A 118 -14.77 7.14 -0.51
CA SER A 118 -15.83 6.32 -1.10
C SER A 118 -16.28 6.88 -2.46
N GLY A 119 -16.80 6.06 -3.36
CA GLY A 119 -17.35 6.40 -4.66
C GLY A 119 -16.30 6.83 -5.69
N GLY A 120 -16.62 7.85 -6.48
CA GLY A 120 -15.72 8.40 -7.49
C GLY A 120 -15.65 7.59 -8.78
N THR A 121 -14.77 8.03 -9.67
CA THR A 121 -14.46 7.37 -10.95
C THR A 121 -13.04 6.84 -10.87
N TYR A 122 -12.80 5.67 -11.46
CA TYR A 122 -11.44 5.14 -11.63
C TYR A 122 -10.65 6.03 -12.59
N GLU A 123 -9.57 6.62 -12.09
CA GLU A 123 -8.62 7.41 -12.85
C GLU A 123 -7.38 6.56 -13.14
N GLU A 124 -7.23 6.12 -14.39
CA GLU A 124 -6.07 5.33 -14.81
C GLU A 124 -4.80 6.20 -14.83
N LEU A 125 -3.73 5.70 -14.20
CA LEU A 125 -2.40 6.31 -14.25
C LEU A 125 -1.58 5.74 -15.41
N PHE A 126 -1.63 4.42 -15.62
CA PHE A 126 -0.98 3.75 -16.73
C PHE A 126 -1.61 2.39 -17.01
N SER A 127 -1.59 2.00 -18.28
CA SER A 127 -1.79 0.61 -18.69
C SER A 127 -0.49 -0.19 -18.49
N VAL A 128 -0.60 -1.47 -18.19
CA VAL A 128 0.54 -2.37 -18.01
C VAL A 128 0.74 -3.22 -19.25
N SER A 129 1.99 -3.41 -19.65
CA SER A 129 2.36 -4.34 -20.73
C SER A 129 3.53 -5.22 -20.33
N GLY A 130 3.58 -6.43 -20.86
CA GLY A 130 4.59 -7.45 -20.51
C GLY A 130 4.04 -8.49 -19.55
N ALA A 131 4.91 -9.38 -19.05
CA ALA A 131 4.58 -10.45 -18.12
C ALA A 131 5.79 -10.83 -17.27
N GLY A 132 5.54 -11.53 -16.14
CA GLY A 132 6.54 -11.80 -15.12
C GLY A 132 7.18 -10.49 -14.64
N PHE A 133 8.50 -10.47 -14.46
CA PHE A 133 9.24 -9.23 -14.16
C PHE A 133 9.49 -8.34 -15.39
N GLY A 134 9.18 -8.79 -16.60
CA GLY A 134 9.42 -8.08 -17.85
C GLY A 134 8.30 -7.10 -18.20
N VAL A 135 7.81 -6.35 -17.22
CA VAL A 135 6.66 -5.45 -17.36
C VAL A 135 7.07 -3.99 -17.50
N SER A 136 6.16 -3.18 -18.03
CA SER A 136 6.28 -1.72 -18.09
C SER A 136 4.96 -1.04 -17.74
N GLY A 137 5.07 0.17 -17.21
CA GLY A 137 3.96 0.98 -16.74
C GLY A 137 4.44 1.79 -15.54
N SER A 138 4.34 3.11 -15.62
CA SER A 138 4.78 3.99 -14.54
C SER A 138 4.12 5.35 -14.63
N ALA A 139 3.85 5.97 -13.50
CA ALA A 139 3.39 7.35 -13.41
C ALA A 139 3.89 8.02 -12.13
N VAL A 140 3.86 9.34 -12.13
CA VAL A 140 3.97 10.15 -10.92
C VAL A 140 2.67 10.92 -10.75
N VAL A 141 2.10 10.88 -9.55
CA VAL A 141 0.85 11.56 -9.21
C VAL A 141 1.01 12.29 -7.88
N ASP A 142 0.44 13.49 -7.83
CA ASP A 142 0.45 14.35 -6.66
C ASP A 142 -0.89 14.21 -5.92
N PHE A 143 -0.83 13.71 -4.70
CA PHE A 143 -1.94 13.58 -3.79
C PHE A 143 -1.78 14.46 -2.53
N GLU A 144 -0.94 15.51 -2.57
CA GLU A 144 -0.77 16.38 -1.41
C GLU A 144 -2.11 16.95 -0.93
N GLY A 145 -2.41 16.73 0.35
CA GLY A 145 -3.67 17.13 0.98
C GLY A 145 -4.93 16.41 0.47
N ALA A 146 -4.78 15.37 -0.36
CA ALA A 146 -5.88 14.56 -0.86
C ALA A 146 -6.04 13.26 -0.05
N THR A 147 -7.20 12.64 -0.23
CA THR A 147 -7.49 11.27 0.20
C THR A 147 -7.90 10.48 -1.04
N TRP A 148 -7.41 9.26 -1.16
CA TRP A 148 -7.69 8.39 -2.30
C TRP A 148 -7.63 6.94 -1.89
N ARG A 149 -7.93 6.08 -2.86
CA ARG A 149 -7.81 4.63 -2.78
C ARG A 149 -7.10 4.16 -4.03
N TRP A 150 -6.16 3.24 -3.89
CA TRP A 150 -5.54 2.62 -5.06
C TRP A 150 -6.58 1.81 -5.83
N GLY A 151 -6.39 1.72 -7.14
CA GLY A 151 -7.25 0.96 -8.01
C GLY A 151 -6.45 0.20 -9.05
N ARG A 152 -6.99 -0.96 -9.43
CA ARG A 152 -6.53 -1.78 -10.54
C ARG A 152 -7.66 -1.87 -11.56
N GLY A 153 -7.34 -1.88 -12.85
CA GLY A 153 -8.32 -2.06 -13.92
C GLY A 153 -7.79 -2.88 -15.08
N GLY A 154 -8.40 -2.71 -16.25
CA GLY A 154 -7.92 -3.27 -17.52
C GLY A 154 -8.55 -4.61 -17.93
N ASN A 155 -9.32 -5.26 -17.08
CA ASN A 155 -9.97 -6.55 -17.39
C ASN A 155 -11.46 -6.38 -17.75
N ALA A 156 -12.14 -7.50 -18.01
CA ALA A 156 -13.56 -7.52 -18.35
C ALA A 156 -14.52 -7.27 -17.16
N PHE A 157 -14.01 -7.29 -15.92
CA PHE A 157 -14.80 -7.17 -14.68
C PHE A 157 -14.92 -5.73 -14.19
N GLY A 158 -14.16 -4.81 -14.77
CA GLY A 158 -14.08 -3.42 -14.35
C GLY A 158 -12.98 -3.21 -13.31
N PRO A 159 -12.85 -1.99 -12.79
CA PRO A 159 -11.79 -1.67 -11.85
C PRO A 159 -12.11 -2.18 -10.44
N HIS A 160 -11.10 -2.69 -9.75
CA HIS A 160 -11.12 -3.00 -8.32
C HIS A 160 -10.46 -1.89 -7.52
N SER A 161 -11.03 -1.59 -6.36
CA SER A 161 -10.54 -0.63 -5.38
C SER A 161 -9.79 -1.35 -4.26
N SER A 162 -8.87 -0.65 -3.62
CA SER A 162 -8.30 -1.06 -2.33
C SER A 162 -9.35 -1.10 -1.23
N LEU A 163 -10.44 -0.32 -1.36
CA LEU A 163 -11.56 -0.40 -0.43
C LEU A 163 -12.48 -1.59 -0.76
N ALA A 164 -12.37 -2.65 0.05
CA ALA A 164 -13.06 -3.92 -0.11
C ALA A 164 -14.59 -3.77 -0.24
N SER A 165 -15.19 -2.82 0.48
CA SER A 165 -16.64 -2.61 0.47
C SER A 165 -17.19 -2.09 -0.87
N GLU A 166 -16.32 -1.66 -1.78
CA GLU A 166 -16.70 -1.20 -3.13
C GLU A 166 -16.39 -2.21 -4.23
N ASN A 167 -15.66 -3.27 -3.92
CA ASN A 167 -15.43 -4.35 -4.85
C ASN A 167 -16.68 -5.23 -4.95
N THR A 168 -16.87 -5.84 -6.11
CA THR A 168 -17.91 -6.86 -6.30
C THR A 168 -17.71 -7.97 -5.26
N GLY A 169 -18.75 -8.22 -4.46
CA GLY A 169 -18.69 -9.21 -3.38
C GLY A 169 -18.15 -8.71 -2.04
N GLY A 170 -17.74 -7.44 -1.94
CA GLY A 170 -17.35 -6.80 -0.68
C GLY A 170 -16.04 -7.33 -0.10
N ARG A 171 -15.09 -7.71 -0.97
CA ARG A 171 -13.85 -8.39 -0.59
C ARG A 171 -12.63 -7.57 -1.00
N ASP A 172 -11.53 -7.86 -0.34
CA ASP A 172 -10.26 -7.19 -0.55
C ASP A 172 -9.48 -7.80 -1.72
N HIS A 173 -9.08 -6.96 -2.66
CA HIS A 173 -8.33 -7.32 -3.86
C HIS A 173 -6.89 -6.81 -3.83
N MET A 174 -6.45 -6.19 -2.74
CA MET A 174 -5.12 -5.62 -2.62
C MET A 174 -4.44 -6.08 -1.33
N VAL A 175 -3.18 -6.42 -1.47
CA VAL A 175 -2.28 -6.77 -0.38
C VAL A 175 -1.15 -5.75 -0.36
N THR A 176 -0.93 -5.09 0.77
CA THR A 176 0.14 -4.08 0.89
C THR A 176 1.29 -4.52 1.80
N TYR A 177 2.52 -4.37 1.32
CA TYR A 177 3.72 -4.41 2.17
C TYR A 177 4.42 -3.06 2.21
N LYS A 178 4.84 -2.64 3.41
CA LYS A 178 5.85 -1.59 3.56
C LYS A 178 7.24 -2.20 3.42
N ILE A 179 8.01 -1.70 2.47
CA ILE A 179 9.40 -2.10 2.28
C ILE A 179 10.30 -1.18 3.11
N THR A 180 11.11 -1.78 3.97
CA THR A 180 12.03 -1.06 4.88
C THR A 180 13.47 -1.50 4.65
N GLY A 181 14.42 -0.70 5.14
CA GLY A 181 15.86 -1.00 5.05
C GLY A 181 16.53 -0.59 3.73
N LEU A 182 15.77 -0.04 2.79
CA LEU A 182 16.33 0.62 1.60
C LEU A 182 17.06 1.92 1.98
N VAL A 183 18.27 2.11 1.47
CA VAL A 183 19.08 3.30 1.73
C VAL A 183 18.50 4.52 1.03
N GLY A 184 18.24 5.59 1.81
CA GLY A 184 17.87 6.90 1.26
C GLY A 184 16.41 7.06 0.85
N GLU A 185 15.57 6.04 1.08
CA GLU A 185 14.14 6.07 0.73
C GLU A 185 13.29 6.50 1.94
N ILE A 186 12.24 7.26 1.68
CA ILE A 186 11.34 7.79 2.73
C ILE A 186 10.24 6.78 3.05
N ALA A 187 9.54 6.33 2.02
CA ALA A 187 8.58 5.24 2.13
C ALA A 187 8.46 4.52 0.78
N VAL A 188 8.57 3.19 0.83
CA VAL A 188 8.37 2.31 -0.32
C VAL A 188 7.30 1.30 0.06
N TRP A 189 6.31 1.15 -0.80
CA TRP A 189 5.20 0.23 -0.65
C TRP A 189 5.18 -0.71 -1.84
N LEU A 190 4.81 -1.96 -1.60
CA LEU A 190 4.61 -2.94 -2.64
C LEU A 190 3.18 -3.46 -2.55
N LEU A 191 2.40 -3.15 -3.60
CA LEU A 191 1.01 -3.53 -3.73
C LEU A 191 0.91 -4.77 -4.60
N PHE A 192 0.18 -5.77 -4.13
CA PHE A 192 -0.09 -7.04 -4.78
C PHE A 192 -1.60 -7.14 -5.01
N TRP A 193 -2.02 -7.36 -6.24
CA TRP A 193 -3.42 -7.34 -6.61
C TRP A 193 -3.91 -8.68 -7.11
N GLU A 194 -5.19 -8.95 -6.86
CA GLU A 194 -5.95 -10.05 -7.47
C GLU A 194 -6.79 -9.52 -8.64
N ASP A 195 -6.85 -10.30 -9.73
CA ASP A 195 -7.43 -9.87 -10.98
C ASP A 195 -8.93 -10.07 -11.12
N ARG A 196 -9.44 -11.17 -10.58
CA ARG A 196 -10.82 -11.60 -10.77
C ARG A 196 -11.69 -11.35 -9.55
N ASP A 197 -12.98 -11.17 -9.82
CA ASP A 197 -14.01 -11.07 -8.77
C ASP A 197 -13.91 -12.26 -7.81
N LEU A 198 -13.79 -11.94 -6.53
CA LEU A 198 -13.60 -12.93 -5.49
C LEU A 198 -14.90 -13.74 -5.28
N GLY A 199 -14.85 -15.03 -5.66
CA GLY A 199 -16.01 -15.93 -5.69
C GLY A 199 -16.39 -16.40 -7.09
N ALA A 200 -15.79 -15.81 -8.14
CA ALA A 200 -15.72 -16.48 -9.43
C ALA A 200 -14.92 -17.78 -9.27
N PRO A 201 -15.26 -18.88 -9.98
CA PRO A 201 -14.53 -20.15 -9.91
C PRO A 201 -13.05 -20.08 -10.31
N GLN A 202 -12.58 -18.89 -10.69
CA GLN A 202 -11.33 -18.62 -11.39
C GLN A 202 -10.42 -17.63 -10.65
N SER A 203 -10.88 -17.09 -9.50
CA SER A 203 -10.00 -16.34 -8.59
C SER A 203 -9.33 -17.35 -7.66
N ASP A 204 -8.00 -17.30 -7.60
CA ASP A 204 -7.17 -18.20 -6.81
C ASP A 204 -6.59 -17.52 -5.57
N PHE A 205 -6.77 -16.21 -5.40
CA PHE A 205 -6.41 -15.46 -4.19
C PHE A 205 -4.92 -15.53 -3.87
N ASP A 206 -4.08 -15.58 -4.89
CA ASP A 206 -2.63 -15.55 -4.71
C ASP A 206 -2.05 -14.13 -4.79
N TYR A 207 -2.88 -13.16 -5.21
CA TYR A 207 -2.59 -11.72 -5.30
C TYR A 207 -1.32 -11.37 -6.10
N ASN A 208 -0.89 -12.22 -7.04
CA ASN A 208 0.32 -11.97 -7.84
C ASN A 208 0.01 -11.40 -9.23
N ASP A 209 -1.27 -11.20 -9.55
CA ASP A 209 -1.73 -10.84 -10.88
C ASP A 209 -1.16 -9.51 -11.38
N LEU A 210 -1.08 -8.53 -10.48
CA LEU A 210 -0.40 -7.25 -10.71
C LEU A 210 0.35 -6.83 -9.45
N VAL A 211 1.65 -6.55 -9.60
CA VAL A 211 2.51 -6.04 -8.54
C VAL A 211 3.00 -4.64 -8.90
N VAL A 212 2.76 -3.67 -8.01
CA VAL A 212 3.12 -2.27 -8.19
C VAL A 212 3.96 -1.78 -7.01
N GLU A 213 5.11 -1.20 -7.29
CA GLU A 213 5.90 -0.49 -6.28
C GLU A 213 5.52 0.99 -6.28
N ILE A 214 5.17 1.50 -5.10
CA ILE A 214 4.90 2.90 -4.85
C ILE A 214 6.04 3.49 -4.03
N ARG A 215 6.63 4.58 -4.49
CA ARG A 215 7.62 5.36 -3.74
C ARG A 215 7.09 6.74 -3.42
N ALA A 216 7.16 7.13 -2.16
CA ALA A 216 6.87 8.50 -1.75
C ALA A 216 8.00 9.43 -2.20
N ILE A 217 7.67 10.51 -2.90
CA ILE A 217 8.63 11.55 -3.30
C ILE A 217 8.66 12.64 -2.23
N PRO A 218 9.82 12.96 -1.61
CA PRO A 218 9.94 14.08 -0.69
C PRO A 218 9.57 15.41 -1.34
N THR A 219 8.78 16.21 -0.65
CA THR A 219 8.46 17.56 -1.09
C THR A 219 9.65 18.48 -0.79
N PRO A 220 9.99 19.45 -1.67
CA PRO A 220 11.19 20.26 -1.54
C PRO A 220 11.35 21.02 -0.21
N MET A 221 10.24 21.32 0.48
CA MET A 221 10.29 22.04 1.76
C MET A 221 10.97 21.23 2.89
N ALA A 222 10.88 19.90 2.85
CA ALA A 222 11.55 19.04 3.82
C ALA A 222 13.08 19.06 3.65
N ALA A 223 13.58 19.19 2.41
CA ALA A 223 15.01 19.24 2.12
C ALA A 223 15.66 20.58 2.50
N GLY A 224 14.91 21.68 2.41
CA GLY A 224 15.43 23.04 2.67
C GLY A 224 15.72 23.35 4.14
N LEU A 225 14.94 22.79 5.07
CA LEU A 225 15.10 23.08 6.50
C LEU A 225 16.34 22.42 7.13
N GLY A 226 16.79 21.28 6.60
CA GLY A 226 18.04 20.64 7.05
C GLY A 226 19.30 21.46 6.75
N LEU A 227 19.31 22.21 5.64
CA LEU A 227 20.43 23.05 5.24
C LEU A 227 20.51 24.37 6.02
N LEU A 228 19.38 24.93 6.43
CA LEU A 228 19.37 26.17 7.22
C LEU A 228 19.77 25.96 8.69
N GLY A 229 19.56 24.75 9.24
CA GLY A 229 20.01 24.39 10.59
C GLY A 229 21.53 24.31 10.74
N LEU A 230 22.27 23.95 9.68
CA LEU A 230 23.74 23.81 9.72
C LEU A 230 24.48 25.13 9.42
N GLY A 231 23.84 26.08 8.74
CA GLY A 231 24.41 27.41 8.49
C GLY A 231 24.45 28.32 9.72
N GLY A 232 23.60 28.08 10.73
CA GLY A 232 23.49 28.92 11.92
C GLY A 232 24.62 28.79 12.94
N LEU A 233 25.41 27.70 12.90
CA LEU A 233 26.44 27.41 13.91
C LEU A 233 27.85 27.92 13.54
N VAL A 234 28.08 28.40 12.31
CA VAL A 234 29.39 28.90 11.87
C VAL A 234 29.58 30.41 12.14
N GLY A 235 28.53 31.12 12.56
CA GLY A 235 28.53 32.59 12.72
C GLY A 235 29.02 33.14 14.07
N MET A 236 29.17 32.34 15.14
CA MET A 236 29.57 32.84 16.47
C MET A 236 31.09 32.79 16.70
N ARG A 237 31.86 33.49 15.87
CA ARG A 237 33.29 33.72 16.14
C ARG A 237 33.45 34.93 17.07
N ARG A 238 33.76 34.64 18.34
CA ARG A 238 33.98 35.60 19.45
C ARG A 238 34.97 36.70 19.05
N ARG A 239 34.59 37.97 19.27
CA ARG A 239 35.49 39.12 19.22
C ARG A 239 36.47 39.07 20.41
N PRO A 240 37.77 39.34 20.20
CA PRO A 240 38.71 39.51 21.32
C PRO A 240 38.43 40.82 22.06
N MET A 241 38.48 40.78 23.39
CA MET A 241 38.55 41.97 24.24
C MET A 241 40.02 42.36 24.45
N ASN A 242 40.26 43.67 24.37
CA ASN A 242 41.54 44.34 24.60
C ASN A 242 42.07 44.15 26.01
#